data_AF-A0A1H4JFU9-F1
#
_entry.id   AF-A0A1H4JFU9-F1
#
_cell.length_a   1.000
_cell.length_b   1.000
_cell.length_c   1.000
_cell.angle_alpha   90.00
_cell.angle_beta   90.00
_cell.angle_gamma   90.00
#
_symmetry.space_group_name_H-M   'P 1'
#
loop_
_entity.id
_entity.type
_entity.pdbx_description
1 polymer ?
#
loop_
_entity_poly.entity_id
_entity_poly.type
_entity_poly.pdbx_seq_one_letter_code
_entity_poly.pdbx_strand_id
1 'polypeptide(L)'
;MRSPNRAALAALVAEATVDCYNDSECVTGFYTMLDDHLELPFQTSVLGAQVTVSGIDLADEHIVVICARGRSRQRIPILDLPLPTPPPAGAQWIEAYRHWLR
;
A
#
# COMPACT_ATOMS: atom_id res chain seq x y z
N MET A 1 6.87 -14.09 7.03
CA MET A 1 5.39 -14.13 7.09
C MET A 1 4.86 -14.80 5.83
N ARG A 2 3.83 -15.65 5.94
CA ARG A 2 3.12 -16.19 4.77
C ARG A 2 2.16 -15.12 4.24
N SER A 3 1.98 -15.04 2.91
CA SER A 3 0.95 -14.19 2.31
C SER A 3 -0.43 -14.55 2.88
N PRO A 4 -1.33 -13.57 3.09
CA PRO A 4 -2.65 -13.85 3.65
C PRO A 4 -3.46 -14.76 2.72
N ASN A 5 -4.27 -15.65 3.28
CA ASN A 5 -5.22 -16.44 2.49
C ASN A 5 -6.41 -15.57 2.04
N ARG A 6 -7.22 -16.05 1.10
CA ARG A 6 -8.35 -15.28 0.54
C ARG A 6 -9.35 -14.79 1.60
N ALA A 7 -9.65 -15.62 2.60
CA ALA A 7 -10.58 -15.24 3.66
C ALA A 7 -10.04 -14.09 4.53
N ALA A 8 -8.74 -14.12 4.84
CA ALA A 8 -8.07 -13.05 5.56
C ALA A 8 -8.05 -11.75 4.74
N LEU A 9 -7.78 -11.84 3.43
CA LEU A 9 -7.86 -10.66 2.55
C LEU A 9 -9.28 -10.09 2.49
N ALA A 10 -10.31 -10.94 2.38
CA ALA A 10 -11.70 -10.49 2.37
C ALA A 10 -12.10 -9.76 3.67
N ALA A 11 -11.58 -10.19 4.82
CA ALA A 11 -11.81 -9.50 6.08
C ALA A 11 -11.16 -8.09 6.10
N LEU A 12 -9.91 -7.97 5.62
CA LEU A 12 -9.24 -6.67 5.50
C LEU A 12 -9.97 -5.75 4.51
N VAL A 13 -10.44 -6.29 3.38
CA VAL A 13 -11.25 -5.53 2.42
C VAL A 13 -12.52 -5.02 3.09
N ALA A 14 -13.26 -5.89 3.78
CA ALA A 14 -14.49 -5.49 4.48
C ALA A 14 -14.24 -4.41 5.54
N GLU A 15 -13.09 -4.46 6.22
CA GLU A 15 -12.68 -3.44 7.18
C GLU A 15 -12.39 -2.09 6.50
N ALA A 16 -11.63 -2.11 5.40
CA ALA A 16 -11.31 -0.90 4.63
C ALA A 16 -12.52 -0.26 3.93
N THR A 17 -13.58 -1.04 3.63
CA THR A 17 -14.74 -0.57 2.86
C THR A 17 -16.04 -0.50 3.66
N VAL A 18 -15.98 -0.53 4.99
CA VAL A 18 -17.18 -0.65 5.85
C VAL A 18 -18.18 0.51 5.69
N ASP A 19 -17.71 1.72 5.37
CA ASP A 19 -18.53 2.93 5.16
C ASP A 19 -18.22 3.59 3.80
N CYS A 20 -18.06 2.76 2.78
CA CYS A 20 -17.82 3.21 1.41
C CYS A 20 -19.12 3.12 0.58
N TYR A 21 -19.51 4.23 -0.05
CA TYR A 21 -20.66 4.33 -0.96
C TYR A 21 -20.24 4.43 -2.44
N ASN A 22 -18.97 4.69 -2.73
CA ASN A 22 -18.40 4.73 -4.08
C ASN A 22 -16.90 4.38 -4.10
N ASP A 23 -16.34 4.11 -5.28
CA ASP A 23 -14.95 3.67 -5.41
C ASP A 23 -13.93 4.63 -4.79
N SER A 24 -14.13 5.95 -4.91
CA SER A 24 -13.23 6.95 -4.31
C SER A 24 -13.21 6.88 -2.78
N GLU A 25 -14.37 6.68 -2.16
CA GLU A 25 -14.48 6.48 -0.71
C GLU A 25 -13.81 5.17 -0.28
N CYS A 26 -13.98 4.09 -1.06
CA CYS A 26 -13.30 2.83 -0.81
C CYS A 26 -11.77 2.99 -0.89
N VAL A 27 -11.26 3.67 -1.92
CA VAL A 27 -9.82 3.97 -2.02
C VAL A 27 -9.33 4.79 -0.84
N THR A 28 -10.12 5.76 -0.38
CA THR A 28 -9.81 6.55 0.83
C THR A 28 -9.76 5.66 2.07
N GLY A 29 -10.69 4.71 2.22
CA GLY A 29 -10.66 3.73 3.32
C GLY A 29 -9.41 2.84 3.30
N PHE A 30 -9.00 2.37 2.12
CA PHE A 30 -7.72 1.65 1.97
C PHE A 30 -6.51 2.54 2.31
N TYR A 31 -6.53 3.80 1.88
CA TYR A 31 -5.47 4.76 2.22
C TYR A 31 -5.35 4.92 3.74
N THR A 32 -6.46 5.11 4.46
CA THR A 32 -6.44 5.21 5.93
C THR A 32 -5.84 3.98 6.59
N MET A 33 -6.26 2.78 6.17
CA MET A 33 -5.70 1.53 6.72
C MET A 33 -4.21 1.38 6.43
N LEU A 34 -3.76 1.84 5.27
CA LEU A 34 -2.33 1.84 4.93
C LEU A 34 -1.55 2.88 5.73
N ASP A 35 -2.10 4.08 5.94
CA ASP A 35 -1.43 5.16 6.69
C ASP A 35 -1.24 4.77 8.17
N ASP A 36 -2.25 4.12 8.75
CA ASP A 36 -2.24 3.70 10.14
C ASP A 36 -1.35 2.47 10.41
N HIS A 37 -1.22 1.56 9.44
CA HIS A 37 -0.63 0.24 9.68
C HIS A 37 0.65 -0.06 8.91
N LEU A 38 0.91 0.58 7.77
CA LEU A 38 2.11 0.30 6.98
C LEU A 38 3.33 0.87 7.70
N GLU A 39 4.23 -0.01 8.11
CA GLU A 39 5.46 0.40 8.76
C GLU A 39 6.35 1.16 7.79
N LEU A 40 6.66 2.41 8.13
CA LEU A 40 7.51 3.31 7.37
C LEU A 40 8.58 3.92 8.30
N PRO A 41 9.79 4.22 7.78
CA PRO A 41 10.26 3.95 6.43
C PRO A 41 10.75 2.50 6.24
N PHE A 42 10.71 1.98 5.00
CA PHE A 42 11.38 0.73 4.64
C PHE A 42 12.11 0.84 3.30
N GLN A 43 13.05 -0.07 3.06
CA GLN A 43 13.80 -0.12 1.81
C GLN A 43 13.23 -1.16 0.85
N THR A 44 13.22 -0.84 -0.43
CA THR A 44 12.90 -1.80 -1.50
C THR A 44 13.68 -1.46 -2.78
N SER A 45 13.56 -2.31 -3.80
CA SER A 45 14.16 -2.11 -5.12
C SER A 45 13.08 -1.79 -6.15
N VAL A 46 13.18 -0.63 -6.80
CA VAL A 46 12.32 -0.23 -7.92
C VAL A 46 13.19 -0.17 -9.17
N LEU A 47 12.84 -0.96 -10.19
CA LEU A 47 13.60 -1.05 -11.45
C LEU A 47 15.12 -1.28 -11.24
N GLY A 48 15.49 -2.06 -10.22
CA GLY A 48 16.88 -2.37 -9.86
C GLY A 48 17.59 -1.31 -9.01
N ALA A 49 16.95 -0.19 -8.70
CA ALA A 49 17.49 0.83 -7.80
C ALA A 49 16.93 0.68 -6.38
N GLN A 50 17.83 0.64 -5.38
CA GLN A 50 17.42 0.70 -3.99
C GLN A 50 16.87 2.09 -3.66
N VAL A 51 15.66 2.11 -3.09
CA VAL A 51 14.94 3.31 -2.66
C VAL A 51 14.43 3.12 -1.25
N THR A 52 14.21 4.23 -0.54
CA THR A 52 13.51 4.24 0.74
C THR A 52 12.08 4.70 0.50
N VAL A 53 11.10 3.89 0.87
CA VAL A 53 9.70 4.30 0.95
C VAL A 53 9.54 5.06 2.27
N SER A 54 9.22 6.35 2.19
CA SER A 54 9.20 7.25 3.35
C SER A 54 7.83 7.77 3.74
N GLY A 55 6.79 7.44 2.96
CA GLY A 55 5.44 7.97 3.14
C GLY A 55 4.49 7.36 2.11
N ILE A 56 3.21 7.53 2.37
CA ILE A 56 2.13 7.32 1.39
C ILE A 56 1.37 8.63 1.21
N ASP A 57 0.58 8.72 0.13
CA ASP A 57 -0.23 9.90 -0.20
C ASP A 57 -1.39 9.47 -1.11
N LEU A 58 -2.37 10.35 -1.29
CA LEU A 58 -3.44 10.23 -2.29
C LEU A 58 -3.19 11.24 -3.41
N ALA A 59 -3.10 10.76 -4.65
CA ALA A 59 -2.96 11.58 -5.83
C ALA A 59 -3.94 11.12 -6.91
N ASP A 60 -4.81 12.02 -7.37
CA ASP A 60 -5.84 11.74 -8.39
C ASP A 60 -6.62 10.45 -8.12
N GLU A 61 -7.15 10.30 -6.89
CA GLU A 61 -7.90 9.10 -6.45
C GLU A 61 -7.09 7.78 -6.46
N HIS A 62 -5.76 7.87 -6.52
CA HIS A 62 -4.86 6.72 -6.42
C HIS A 62 -3.95 6.82 -5.20
N ILE A 63 -3.75 5.69 -4.54
CA ILE A 63 -2.77 5.57 -3.46
C ILE A 63 -1.37 5.47 -4.06
N VAL A 64 -0.50 6.39 -3.66
CA VAL A 64 0.89 6.45 -4.09
C VAL A 64 1.83 6.37 -2.90
N VAL A 65 3.01 5.81 -3.11
CA VAL A 65 4.10 5.81 -2.15
C VAL A 65 5.13 6.88 -2.52
N ILE A 66 5.72 7.51 -1.52
CA ILE A 66 6.81 8.46 -1.70
C ILE A 66 8.13 7.69 -1.55
N CYS A 67 8.81 7.49 -2.67
CA CYS A 67 10.12 6.88 -2.73
C CYS A 67 11.22 7.93 -2.78
N ALA A 68 12.22 7.80 -1.91
CA ALA A 68 13.37 8.68 -1.83
C ALA A 68 14.67 7.93 -2.15
N ARG A 69 15.57 8.58 -2.91
CA ARG A 69 16.93 8.12 -3.15
C ARG A 69 17.87 9.33 -3.22
N GLY A 70 18.73 9.49 -2.21
CA GLY A 70 19.55 10.70 -2.08
C GLY A 70 18.69 11.95 -1.94
N ARG A 71 18.85 12.91 -2.86
CA ARG A 71 18.04 14.15 -2.90
C ARG A 71 16.74 14.01 -3.72
N SER A 72 16.59 12.93 -4.46
CA SER A 72 15.43 12.70 -5.33
C SER A 72 14.26 12.12 -4.55
N ARG A 73 13.06 12.61 -4.81
CA ARG A 73 11.79 12.04 -4.34
C ARG A 73 10.84 11.84 -5.51
N GLN A 74 10.17 10.70 -5.55
CA GLN A 74 9.20 10.35 -6.60
C GLN A 74 7.97 9.71 -5.97
N ARG A 75 6.81 9.97 -6.57
CA ARG A 75 5.57 9.24 -6.28
C ARG A 75 5.46 8.05 -7.22
N ILE A 76 5.12 6.89 -6.67
CA ILE A 76 4.92 5.65 -7.43
C ILE A 76 3.58 5.08 -6.99
N PRO A 77 2.70 4.60 -7.89
CA PRO A 77 1.48 3.91 -7.49
C PRO A 77 1.79 2.76 -6.53
N ILE A 78 1.04 2.64 -5.44
CA ILE A 78 1.33 1.61 -4.42
C ILE A 78 1.22 0.18 -4.99
N LEU A 79 0.39 0.01 -6.03
CA LEU A 79 0.21 -1.26 -6.72
C LEU A 79 1.47 -1.71 -7.46
N ASP A 80 2.25 -0.75 -7.95
CA ASP A 80 3.50 -0.98 -8.68
C ASP A 80 4.70 -1.14 -7.75
N LEU A 81 4.53 -0.95 -6.43
CA LEU A 81 5.60 -1.07 -5.46
C LEU A 81 6.01 -2.54 -5.25
N PRO A 82 7.27 -2.90 -5.58
CA PRO A 82 7.81 -4.20 -5.20
C PRO A 82 8.03 -4.22 -3.68
N LEU A 83 7.57 -5.27 -3.00
CA LEU A 83 7.79 -5.41 -1.56
C LEU A 83 9.12 -6.13 -1.29
N PRO A 84 9.89 -5.71 -0.27
CA PRO A 84 11.09 -6.41 0.15
C PRO A 84 10.73 -7.77 0.76
N THR A 85 11.75 -8.61 0.94
CA THR A 85 11.62 -9.87 1.69
C THR A 85 12.55 -9.84 2.90
N PRO A 86 12.02 -9.91 4.14
CA PRO A 86 10.60 -9.97 4.50
C PRO A 86 9.86 -8.65 4.20
N PRO A 87 8.53 -8.69 3.99
CA PRO A 87 7.73 -7.48 3.82
C PRO A 87 7.66 -6.68 5.14
N PRO A 88 7.46 -5.35 5.08
CA PRO A 88 7.26 -4.52 6.28
C PRO A 88 5.94 -4.90 6.98
N ALA A 89 5.83 -4.58 8.27
CA ALA A 89 4.54 -4.72 8.95
C ALA A 89 3.47 -3.85 8.25
N GLY A 90 2.23 -4.34 8.22
CA GLY A 90 1.14 -3.67 7.52
C GLY A 90 1.07 -3.92 6.01
N ALA A 91 2.07 -4.58 5.39
CA ALA A 91 2.05 -4.86 3.96
C ALA A 91 0.85 -5.72 3.49
N GLN A 92 0.17 -6.43 4.40
CA GLN A 92 -1.07 -7.15 4.08
C GLN A 92 -2.19 -6.23 3.57
N TRP A 93 -2.18 -4.95 3.93
CA TRP A 93 -3.15 -3.96 3.43
C TRP A 93 -2.92 -3.64 1.95
N ILE A 94 -1.67 -3.71 1.48
CA ILE A 94 -1.36 -3.59 0.04
C ILE A 94 -1.92 -4.80 -0.71
N GLU A 95 -1.79 -6.00 -0.14
CA GLU A 95 -2.37 -7.22 -0.71
C GLU A 95 -3.90 -7.21 -0.70
N ALA A 96 -4.52 -6.64 0.35
CA ALA A 96 -5.96 -6.46 0.43
C ALA A 96 -6.46 -5.48 -0.64
N TYR A 97 -5.78 -4.35 -0.83
CA TYR A 97 -6.11 -3.40 -1.88
C TYR A 97 -5.97 -4.01 -3.28
N ARG A 98 -4.89 -4.77 -3.52
CA ARG A 98 -4.72 -5.59 -4.74
C ARG A 98 -5.82 -6.63 -4.92
N HIS A 99 -6.37 -7.17 -3.83
CA HIS A 99 -7.45 -8.15 -3.87
C HIS A 99 -8.79 -7.51 -4.23
N TRP A 100 -9.08 -6.33 -3.69
CA TRP A 100 -10.32 -5.59 -3.95
C TRP A 100 -10.46 -5.13 -5.40
N LEU A 101 -9.35 -4.77 -6.06
CA LEU A 101 -9.34 -4.33 -7.47
C LEU A 101 -9.48 -5.46 -8.51
N ARG A 102 -9.56 -6.73 -8.08
CA ARG A 102 -9.58 -7.90 -8.98
C ARG A 102 -10.96 -8.44 -9.26
#